data_AF-A0A9K3IWN0-F1
#
_entry.id   AF-A0A9K3IWN0-F1
#
_cell.length_a   1.000
_cell.length_b   1.000
_cell.length_c   1.000
_cell.angle_alpha   90.00
_cell.angle_beta   90.00
_cell.angle_gamma   90.00
#
_symmetry.space_group_name_H-M   'P 1'
#
loop_
_entity.id
_entity.type
_entity.pdbx_description
1 polymer ?
#
loop_
_entity_poly.entity_id
_entity_poly.type
_entity_poly.pdbx_seq_one_letter_code
_entity_poly.pdbx_strand_id
1 'polypeptide(L)'
;MLPGLKKGQEKMSKSDPSSAIFMEDEEADVIQKIDNAYCPPKVVDKNPCLEYINYIVFPWFNEFRVERSAENGGEKTFTSFDELVADYEKGDVQPADLQPALSKALNRILQPVRDHFKTDENAKALFERVKVWTFSSL
;
A
#
# COMPACT_ATOMS: atom_id res chain seq x y z
N MET A 1 -8.29 -13.14 2.54
CA MET A 1 -7.90 -12.71 1.18
C MET A 1 -7.61 -11.23 1.26
N LEU A 2 -6.62 -10.71 0.55
CA LEU A 2 -6.31 -9.27 0.60
C LEU A 2 -7.39 -8.48 -0.18
N PRO A 3 -8.00 -7.45 0.41
CA PRO A 3 -9.08 -6.68 -0.21
C PRO A 3 -8.56 -5.80 -1.35
N GLY A 4 -9.47 -5.35 -2.21
CA GLY A 4 -9.18 -4.27 -3.15
C GLY A 4 -9.14 -2.92 -2.43
N LEU A 5 -8.47 -1.94 -3.03
CA LEU A 5 -8.30 -0.61 -2.43
C LEU A 5 -9.60 0.20 -2.36
N LYS A 6 -10.63 -0.13 -3.15
CA LYS A 6 -11.90 0.60 -3.13
C LYS A 6 -12.90 -0.01 -2.14
N LYS A 7 -13.81 0.82 -1.65
CA LYS A 7 -14.87 0.42 -0.71
C LYS A 7 -15.68 -0.76 -1.25
N GLY A 8 -15.81 -1.81 -0.45
CA GLY A 8 -16.65 -2.97 -0.77
C GLY A 8 -16.02 -3.97 -1.74
N GLN A 9 -14.76 -3.80 -2.13
CA GLN A 9 -14.03 -4.79 -2.91
C GLN A 9 -13.37 -5.81 -1.98
N GLU A 10 -14.05 -6.93 -1.75
CA GLU A 10 -13.56 -8.02 -0.89
C GLU A 10 -12.32 -8.74 -1.46
N LYS A 11 -12.00 -8.50 -2.74
CA LYS A 11 -10.86 -9.10 -3.44
C LYS A 11 -10.28 -8.14 -4.46
N MET A 12 -8.96 -8.06 -4.51
CA MET A 12 -8.26 -7.38 -5.61
C MET A 12 -8.65 -7.98 -6.97
N SER A 13 -8.92 -7.12 -7.96
CA SER A 13 -9.27 -7.53 -9.32
C SER A 13 -8.36 -6.86 -10.34
N LYS A 14 -7.87 -7.64 -11.31
CA LYS A 14 -7.15 -7.10 -12.47
C LYS A 14 -8.04 -6.24 -13.38
N SER A 15 -9.36 -6.42 -13.31
CA SER A 15 -10.33 -5.67 -14.12
C SER A 15 -10.40 -4.20 -13.77
N ASP A 16 -9.97 -3.81 -12.55
CA ASP A 16 -9.87 -2.42 -12.13
C ASP A 16 -8.42 -2.15 -11.69
N PRO A 17 -7.58 -1.61 -12.59
CA PRO A 17 -6.17 -1.33 -12.30
C PRO A 17 -5.93 -0.41 -11.11
N SER A 18 -6.91 0.42 -10.76
CA SER A 18 -6.85 1.33 -9.60
C SER A 18 -7.23 0.65 -8.28
N SER A 19 -7.77 -0.56 -8.33
CA SER A 19 -8.14 -1.34 -7.14
C SER A 19 -7.01 -2.19 -6.56
N ALA A 20 -5.90 -2.33 -7.28
CA ALA A 20 -4.82 -3.23 -6.94
C ALA A 20 -3.46 -2.56 -7.15
N ILE A 21 -2.51 -2.91 -6.27
CA ILE A 21 -1.12 -2.52 -6.41
C ILE A 21 -0.41 -3.65 -7.16
N PHE A 22 0.20 -3.32 -8.28
CA PHE A 22 0.98 -4.26 -9.09
C PHE A 22 2.44 -4.26 -8.63
N MET A 23 3.14 -5.36 -8.91
CA MET A 23 4.52 -5.56 -8.44
C MET A 23 5.51 -4.62 -9.16
N GLU A 24 5.11 -4.16 -10.33
CA GLU A 24 5.84 -3.26 -11.21
C GLU A 24 5.38 -1.79 -11.14
N ASP A 25 4.37 -1.46 -10.31
CA ASP A 25 3.89 -0.09 -10.19
C ASP A 25 5.07 0.83 -9.81
N GLU A 26 5.19 1.99 -10.45
CA GLU A 26 6.19 2.98 -10.07
C GLU A 26 5.81 3.65 -8.74
N GLU A 27 6.75 4.38 -8.15
CA GLU A 27 6.55 5.00 -6.83
C GLU A 27 5.32 5.90 -6.79
N ALA A 28 5.14 6.71 -7.84
CA ALA A 28 4.01 7.62 -7.99
C ALA A 28 2.67 6.88 -8.14
N ASP A 29 2.65 5.72 -8.82
CA ASP A 29 1.44 4.93 -9.01
C ASP A 29 0.96 4.36 -7.67
N VAL A 30 1.89 3.85 -6.84
CA VAL A 30 1.58 3.34 -5.50
C VAL A 30 1.00 4.45 -4.63
N ILE A 31 1.64 5.63 -4.62
CA ILE A 31 1.16 6.79 -3.85
C ILE A 31 -0.25 7.15 -4.30
N GLN A 32 -0.47 7.31 -5.61
CA GLN A 32 -1.78 7.68 -6.15
C GLN A 32 -2.86 6.64 -5.81
N LYS A 33 -2.55 5.34 -5.90
CA LYS A 33 -3.51 4.27 -5.60
C LYS A 33 -3.87 4.24 -4.11
N ILE A 34 -2.89 4.40 -3.22
CA ILE A 34 -3.12 4.44 -1.77
C ILE A 34 -3.87 5.72 -1.36
N ASP A 35 -3.56 6.87 -1.95
CA ASP A 35 -4.27 8.13 -1.69
C ASP A 35 -5.76 8.02 -2.05
N ASN A 36 -6.07 7.30 -3.13
CA ASN A 36 -7.45 7.04 -3.56
C ASN A 36 -8.11 5.82 -2.87
N ALA A 37 -7.38 5.12 -2.00
CA ALA A 37 -7.91 3.96 -1.31
C ALA A 37 -8.97 4.36 -0.28
N TYR A 38 -9.88 3.43 0.01
CA TYR A 38 -10.89 3.60 1.04
C TYR A 38 -10.23 3.54 2.43
N CYS A 39 -10.04 4.70 3.05
CA CYS A 39 -9.44 4.82 4.38
C CYS A 39 -10.31 5.72 5.30
N PRO A 40 -11.51 5.27 5.70
CA PRO A 40 -12.42 6.05 6.53
C PRO A 40 -11.84 6.32 7.93
N PRO A 41 -11.90 7.57 8.45
CA PRO A 41 -11.35 7.89 9.77
C PRO A 41 -12.06 7.12 10.89
N LYS A 42 -11.30 6.61 11.86
CA LYS A 42 -11.79 5.86 13.03
C LYS A 42 -12.58 4.57 12.72
N VAL A 43 -12.56 4.11 11.49
CA VAL A 43 -13.23 2.88 11.07
C VAL A 43 -12.18 1.85 10.66
N VAL A 44 -12.11 0.77 11.45
CA VAL A 44 -11.16 -0.32 11.26
C VAL A 44 -11.75 -1.45 10.43
N ASP A 45 -13.04 -1.74 10.62
CA ASP A 45 -13.73 -2.80 9.88
C ASP A 45 -13.69 -2.55 8.37
N LYS A 46 -13.20 -3.54 7.62
CA LYS A 46 -13.08 -3.53 6.16
C LYS A 46 -12.31 -2.31 5.61
N ASN A 47 -11.30 -1.85 6.35
CA ASN A 47 -10.41 -0.78 5.92
C ASN A 47 -9.20 -1.38 5.18
N PRO A 48 -9.15 -1.31 3.84
CA PRO A 48 -8.07 -1.91 3.06
C PRO A 48 -6.68 -1.37 3.43
N CYS A 49 -6.55 -0.10 3.82
CA CYS A 49 -5.25 0.43 4.25
C CYS A 49 -4.73 -0.28 5.50
N LEU A 50 -5.59 -0.49 6.51
CA LEU A 50 -5.22 -1.22 7.72
C LEU A 50 -4.96 -2.70 7.45
N GLU A 51 -5.74 -3.32 6.57
CA GLU A 51 -5.50 -4.72 6.17
C GLU A 51 -4.16 -4.90 5.45
N TYR A 52 -3.78 -3.98 4.56
CA TYR A 52 -2.45 -4.00 3.93
C TYR A 52 -1.33 -3.85 4.97
N ILE A 53 -1.51 -2.97 5.96
CA ILE A 53 -0.54 -2.83 7.03
C ILE A 53 -0.42 -4.13 7.82
N ASN A 54 -1.54 -4.75 8.21
CA ASN A 54 -1.57 -5.99 8.97
C ASN A 54 -0.95 -7.18 8.21
N TYR A 55 -1.31 -7.36 6.94
CA TYR A 55 -0.97 -8.56 6.19
C TYR A 55 0.31 -8.45 5.35
N ILE A 56 0.80 -7.24 5.08
CA ILE A 56 2.00 -7.03 4.27
C ILE A 56 3.08 -6.33 5.09
N VAL A 57 2.77 -5.15 5.64
CA VAL A 57 3.80 -4.29 6.22
C VAL A 57 4.35 -4.85 7.53
N PHE A 58 3.48 -5.26 8.46
CA PHE A 58 3.89 -5.88 9.72
C PHE A 58 4.69 -7.18 9.51
N PRO A 59 4.25 -8.14 8.68
CA PRO A 59 5.04 -9.35 8.41
C PRO A 59 6.40 -9.07 7.74
N TRP A 60 6.53 -7.98 6.99
CA TRP A 60 7.77 -7.64 6.29
C TRP A 60 8.78 -6.90 7.18
N PHE A 61 8.34 -5.94 7.97
CA PHE A 61 9.22 -5.07 8.76
C PHE A 61 9.17 -5.32 10.27
N ASN A 62 8.20 -6.10 10.76
CA ASN A 62 7.85 -6.28 12.18
C ASN A 62 7.37 -5.01 12.91
N GLU A 63 7.28 -3.88 12.22
CA GLU A 63 6.84 -2.60 12.76
C GLU A 63 6.22 -1.74 11.66
N PHE A 64 5.44 -0.74 12.06
CA PHE A 64 4.90 0.27 11.16
C PHE A 64 5.21 1.67 11.68
N ARG A 65 5.86 2.50 10.86
CA ARG A 65 6.29 3.85 11.24
C ARG A 65 5.40 4.89 10.57
N VAL A 66 4.82 5.77 11.39
CA VAL A 66 4.01 6.89 10.94
C VAL A 66 4.78 8.18 11.22
N GLU A 67 5.14 8.89 10.15
CA GLU A 67 5.92 10.13 10.20
C GLU A 67 4.96 11.33 10.16
N ARG A 68 4.99 12.17 11.21
CA ARG A 68 4.09 13.33 11.33
C ARG A 68 4.86 14.53 11.87
N SER A 69 4.37 15.73 11.60
CA SER A 69 4.89 16.94 12.22
C SER A 69 4.76 16.86 13.74
N ALA A 70 5.63 17.55 14.47
CA ALA A 70 5.57 17.62 15.93
C ALA A 70 4.20 18.15 16.44
N GLU A 71 3.58 19.04 15.67
CA GLU A 71 2.25 19.61 15.95
C GLU A 71 1.13 18.57 15.83
N ASN A 72 1.32 17.53 15.02
CA ASN A 72 0.36 16.43 14.77
C ASN A 72 0.71 15.15 15.54
N GLY A 73 1.43 15.27 16.66
CA GLY A 73 1.78 14.14 17.53
C GLY A 73 3.10 13.45 17.22
N GLY A 74 3.88 13.97 16.25
CA GLY A 74 5.24 13.52 15.95
C GLY A 74 5.34 12.12 15.33
N GLU A 75 6.57 11.69 15.06
CA GLU A 75 6.86 10.34 14.57
C GLU A 75 6.46 9.31 15.63
N LYS A 76 5.76 8.26 15.18
CA LYS A 76 5.36 7.14 16.03
C LYS A 76 5.61 5.82 15.33
N THR A 77 6.21 4.88 16.05
CA THR A 77 6.42 3.50 15.60
C THR A 77 5.47 2.59 16.34
N PHE A 78 4.72 1.79 15.59
CA PHE A 78 3.83 0.75 16.08
C PHE A 78 4.52 -0.60 15.98
N THR A 79 4.58 -1.33 17.08
CA THR A 79 5.22 -2.67 17.12
C THR A 79 4.22 -3.81 17.01
N SER A 80 2.93 -3.51 17.15
CA SER A 80 1.85 -4.45 16.93
C SER A 80 0.69 -3.80 16.19
N PHE A 81 -0.09 -4.63 15.48
CA PHE A 81 -1.28 -4.17 14.79
C PHE A 81 -2.36 -3.67 15.76
N ASP A 82 -2.47 -4.28 16.94
CA ASP A 82 -3.44 -3.89 17.97
C ASP A 82 -3.18 -2.46 18.49
N GLU A 83 -1.92 -2.06 18.66
CA GLU A 83 -1.56 -0.68 19.01
C GLU A 83 -2.01 0.33 17.95
N LEU A 84 -1.81 -0.01 16.67
CA LEU A 84 -2.22 0.84 15.55
C LEU A 84 -3.75 0.98 15.49
N VAL A 85 -4.47 -0.13 15.64
CA VAL A 85 -5.94 -0.18 15.66
C VAL A 85 -6.49 0.69 16.78
N ALA A 86 -5.98 0.54 18.00
CA ALA A 86 -6.46 1.30 19.15
C ALA A 86 -6.28 2.81 18.96
N ASP A 87 -5.17 3.25 18.39
CA ASP A 87 -4.90 4.65 18.08
C ASP A 87 -5.77 5.18 16.93
N TYR A 88 -5.98 4.36 15.90
CA TYR A 88 -6.80 4.73 14.75
C TYR A 88 -8.27 4.91 15.13
N GLU A 89 -8.82 4.01 15.97
CA GLU A 89 -10.21 4.11 16.48
C GLU A 89 -10.42 5.34 17.36
N LYS A 90 -9.42 5.70 18.18
CA LYS A 90 -9.45 6.95 18.98
C LYS A 90 -9.37 8.18 18.08
N GLY A 91 -8.73 8.06 16.93
CA GLY A 91 -8.41 9.16 16.02
C GLY A 91 -7.09 9.84 16.34
N ASP A 92 -6.25 9.19 17.15
CA ASP A 92 -4.88 9.62 17.45
C ASP A 92 -3.98 9.43 16.22
N VAL A 93 -4.33 8.53 15.31
CA VAL A 93 -3.79 8.41 13.95
C VAL A 93 -4.91 8.62 12.94
N GLN A 94 -4.70 9.52 11.98
CA GLN A 94 -5.69 9.85 10.96
C GLN A 94 -5.33 9.23 9.60
N PRO A 95 -6.29 9.10 8.67
CA PRO A 95 -6.01 8.63 7.31
C PRO A 95 -4.87 9.40 6.63
N ALA A 96 -4.82 10.73 6.83
CA ALA A 96 -3.79 11.61 6.28
C ALA A 96 -2.38 11.32 6.78
N ASP A 97 -2.25 10.66 7.93
CA ASP A 97 -0.97 10.20 8.46
C ASP A 97 -0.66 8.76 7.99
N LEU A 98 -1.70 7.93 7.94
CA LEU A 98 -1.61 6.51 7.67
C LEU A 98 -1.25 6.23 6.21
N GLN A 99 -1.92 6.90 5.27
CA GLN A 99 -1.78 6.66 3.83
C GLN A 99 -0.36 6.95 3.33
N PRO A 100 0.29 8.10 3.65
CA PRO A 100 1.66 8.35 3.23
C PRO A 100 2.67 7.34 3.81
N ALA A 101 2.49 6.98 5.08
CA ALA A 101 3.32 5.97 5.75
C ALA A 101 3.20 4.58 5.09
N LEU A 102 1.97 4.18 4.75
CA LEU A 102 1.70 2.95 4.01
C LEU A 102 2.33 2.97 2.61
N SER A 103 2.14 4.05 1.85
CA SER A 103 2.75 4.22 0.52
C SER A 103 4.27 4.08 0.58
N LYS A 104 4.91 4.74 1.54
CA LYS A 104 6.36 4.67 1.76
C LYS A 104 6.82 3.24 2.07
N ALA A 105 6.10 2.53 2.94
CA ALA A 105 6.41 1.15 3.29
C ALA A 105 6.28 0.21 2.07
N LEU A 106 5.19 0.30 1.31
CA LEU A 106 4.97 -0.51 0.11
C LEU A 106 6.00 -0.23 -0.97
N ASN A 107 6.35 1.04 -1.18
CA ASN A 107 7.41 1.41 -2.13
C ASN A 107 8.76 0.80 -1.76
N ARG A 108 9.12 0.74 -0.47
CA ARG A 108 10.34 0.06 -0.01
C ARG A 108 10.29 -1.44 -0.26
N ILE A 109 9.12 -2.08 -0.11
CA ILE A 109 8.93 -3.51 -0.39
C ILE A 109 9.05 -3.81 -1.88
N LEU A 110 8.53 -2.93 -2.73
CA LEU A 110 8.54 -3.10 -4.19
C LEU A 110 9.88 -2.73 -4.83
N GLN A 111 10.72 -1.94 -4.16
CA GLN A 111 11.98 -1.45 -4.72
C GLN A 111 12.90 -2.55 -5.29
N PRO A 112 13.14 -3.68 -4.59
CA PRO A 112 13.99 -4.75 -5.13
C PRO A 112 13.44 -5.36 -6.43
N VAL A 113 12.11 -5.38 -6.60
CA VAL A 113 11.45 -5.88 -7.82
C VAL A 113 11.68 -4.90 -8.97
N ARG A 114 11.51 -3.60 -8.72
CA ARG A 114 11.80 -2.55 -9.71
C ARG A 114 13.27 -2.57 -10.14
N ASP A 115 14.18 -2.74 -9.18
CA ASP A 115 15.61 -2.82 -9.46
C ASP A 115 15.94 -4.06 -10.31
N HIS A 116 15.31 -5.21 -10.04
CA HIS A 116 15.49 -6.42 -10.83
C HIS A 116 15.07 -6.22 -12.31
N PHE A 117 13.91 -5.62 -12.57
CA PHE A 117 13.46 -5.31 -13.94
C PHE A 117 14.31 -4.25 -14.65
N LYS A 118 15.10 -3.45 -13.93
CA LYS A 118 16.00 -2.43 -14.51
C LYS A 118 17.40 -2.98 -14.79
N THR A 119 17.88 -3.91 -13.96
CA THR A 119 19.28 -4.39 -13.97
C THR A 119 19.48 -5.72 -14.67
N ASP A 120 18.43 -6.54 -14.79
CA ASP A 120 18.46 -7.81 -15.50
C ASP A 120 17.83 -7.65 -16.90
N GLU A 121 18.64 -7.76 -17.94
CA GLU A 121 18.21 -7.61 -19.34
C GLU A 121 17.16 -8.65 -19.75
N ASN A 122 17.21 -9.87 -19.20
CA ASN A 122 16.20 -10.90 -19.50
C ASN A 122 14.86 -10.55 -18.83
N ALA A 123 14.91 -10.12 -17.57
CA ALA A 123 13.71 -9.70 -16.84
C ALA A 123 13.05 -8.48 -17.51
N LYS A 124 13.87 -7.51 -17.93
CA LYS A 124 13.43 -6.32 -18.67
C LYS A 124 12.76 -6.68 -19.99
N ALA A 125 13.40 -7.52 -20.82
CA ALA A 125 12.83 -7.95 -22.09
C ALA A 125 11.53 -8.73 -21.92
N LEU A 126 11.44 -9.57 -20.88
CA LEU A 126 10.20 -10.29 -20.54
C LEU A 126 9.09 -9.31 -20.14
N PHE A 127 9.41 -8.32 -19.31
CA PHE A 127 8.47 -7.32 -18.84
C PHE A 127 7.89 -6.47 -19.98
N GLU A 128 8.75 -5.97 -20.89
CA GLU A 128 8.33 -5.25 -22.09
C GLU A 128 7.40 -6.10 -22.96
N ARG A 129 7.72 -7.39 -23.12
CA ARG A 129 6.90 -8.33 -23.88
C ARG A 129 5.53 -8.53 -23.22
N VAL A 130 5.44 -8.66 -21.91
CA VAL A 130 4.17 -8.84 -21.18
C VAL A 130 3.29 -7.59 -21.25
N LYS A 131 3.89 -6.39 -21.13
CA LYS A 131 3.16 -5.12 -21.19
C LYS A 131 2.32 -4.95 -22.45
N VAL A 132 2.78 -5.48 -23.59
CA VAL A 132 2.04 -5.40 -24.87
C VAL A 132 0.67 -6.10 -24.80
N TRP A 133 0.55 -7.20 -24.04
CA TRP A 133 -0.68 -7.99 -23.96
C TRP A 133 -1.73 -7.34 -23.05
N THR A 134 -1.28 -6.59 -22.04
CA THR A 134 -2.16 -5.84 -21.14
C THR A 134 -2.82 -4.63 -21.79
N PHE A 135 -2.23 -4.04 -22.84
CA PHE A 135 -2.83 -2.93 -23.60
C PHE A 135 -3.62 -3.36 -24.83
N SER A 136 -3.40 -4.57 -25.35
CA SER A 136 -4.08 -5.06 -26.57
C SER A 136 -5.41 -5.79 -26.30
N SER A 137 -5.88 -5.83 -25.05
CA SER A 137 -7.12 -6.51 -24.63
C SER A 137 -8.19 -5.58 -24.06
N LEU A 138 -8.09 -4.27 -24.35
CA LEU A 138 -9.16 -3.28 -24.13
C LEU A 138 -9.77 -2.85 -25.46
#